data_AF-A0A514WXE3-F1
#
_entry.id   AF-A0A514WXE3-F1
#
_cell.length_a   1.000
_cell.length_b   1.000
_cell.length_c   1.000
_cell.angle_alpha   90.00
_cell.angle_beta   90.00
_cell.angle_gamma   90.00
#
_symmetry.space_group_name_H-M   'P 1'
#
loop_
_entity.id
_entity.type
_entity.pdbx_description
1 polymer ?
#
loop_
_entity_poly.entity_id
_entity_poly.type
_entity_poly.pdbx_seq_one_letter_code
_entity_poly.pdbx_strand_id
1 'polypeptide(L)'
;MIEIVLGVWFACLSLSAIVVSINFYLTRKQLQSRSLQILNQNLVKIDLFWSNSNADFNTLTENAIQLDARKTLRNTLLVGFLGIASVPGFLLLTAVVLSVRFLARSRKEVATFRSELAERDLSKDEVERLVSELRHIH
;
A
#
# COMPACT_ATOMS: atom_id res chain seq x y z
N MET A 1 10.02 -35.84 19.28
CA MET A 1 9.60 -35.46 17.90
C MET A 1 8.43 -34.46 17.92
N ILE A 2 7.34 -34.72 18.66
CA ILE A 2 6.17 -33.82 18.76
C ILE A 2 6.53 -32.44 19.33
N GLU A 3 7.36 -32.39 20.39
CA GLU A 3 7.78 -31.12 21.01
C GLU A 3 8.54 -30.20 20.05
N ILE A 4 9.38 -30.78 19.18
CA ILE A 4 10.13 -30.03 18.17
C ILE A 4 9.17 -29.44 17.13
N VAL A 5 8.18 -30.23 16.69
CA VAL A 5 7.17 -29.76 15.72
C VAL A 5 6.35 -28.61 16.30
N LEU A 6 5.92 -28.73 17.56
CA LEU A 6 5.19 -27.67 18.26
C LEU A 6 6.04 -26.41 18.47
N GLY A 7 7.31 -26.56 18.81
CA GLY A 7 8.24 -25.44 18.95
C GLY A 7 8.44 -24.67 17.66
N VAL A 8 8.63 -25.37 16.53
CA VAL A 8 8.74 -24.74 15.21
C VAL A 8 7.44 -24.04 14.81
N TRP A 9 6.29 -24.68 15.06
CA TRP A 9 4.99 -24.08 14.80
C TRP A 9 4.77 -22.79 15.59
N PHE A 10 5.09 -22.79 16.88
CA PHE A 10 4.96 -21.62 17.75
C PHE A 10 5.91 -20.49 17.32
N ALA A 11 7.14 -20.81 16.94
CA ALA A 11 8.10 -19.85 16.39
C ALA A 11 7.58 -19.22 15.09
N CYS A 12 7.02 -20.02 14.17
CA CYS A 12 6.45 -19.49 12.93
C CYS A 12 5.21 -18.62 13.17
N LEU A 13 4.32 -19.00 14.08
CA LEU A 13 3.15 -18.21 14.45
C LEU A 13 3.57 -16.84 15.03
N SER A 14 4.50 -16.84 15.98
CA SER A 14 4.98 -15.61 16.63
C SER A 14 5.70 -14.68 15.67
N LEU A 15 6.59 -15.21 14.81
CA LEU A 15 7.27 -14.43 13.77
C LEU A 15 6.29 -13.90 12.72
N SER A 16 5.30 -14.68 12.31
CA SER A 16 4.25 -14.24 11.39
C SER A 16 3.48 -13.06 11.97
N ALA A 17 3.06 -13.14 13.24
CA ALA A 17 2.36 -12.04 13.92
C ALA A 17 3.18 -10.75 13.95
N ILE A 18 4.50 -10.84 14.18
CA ILE A 18 5.42 -9.69 14.13
C ILE A 18 5.46 -9.09 12.72
N VAL A 19 5.65 -9.91 11.69
CA VAL A 19 5.70 -9.45 10.28
C VAL A 19 4.40 -8.76 9.88
N VAL A 20 3.25 -9.34 10.23
CA VAL A 20 1.93 -8.75 9.96
C VAL A 20 1.77 -7.42 10.68
N SER A 21 2.16 -7.34 11.95
CA SER A 21 2.07 -6.12 12.75
C SER A 21 2.93 -5.00 12.17
N ILE A 22 4.17 -5.30 11.78
CA ILE A 22 5.07 -4.36 11.11
C ILE A 22 4.46 -3.89 9.79
N ASN A 23 3.98 -4.82 8.95
CA ASN A 23 3.40 -4.46 7.67
C ASN A 23 2.13 -3.61 7.82
N PHE A 24 1.29 -3.92 8.81
CA PHE A 24 0.10 -3.14 9.14
C PHE A 24 0.46 -1.72 9.59
N TYR A 25 1.43 -1.59 10.50
CA TYR A 25 1.91 -0.30 10.98
C TYR A 25 2.46 0.56 9.83
N LEU A 26 3.30 -0.02 8.97
CA LEU A 26 3.86 0.69 7.83
C LEU A 26 2.79 1.11 6.81
N THR A 27 1.79 0.26 6.57
CA THR A 27 0.66 0.58 5.68
C THR A 27 -0.15 1.75 6.25
N ARG A 28 -0.47 1.71 7.54
CA ARG A 28 -1.18 2.80 8.21
C ARG A 28 -0.38 4.10 8.15
N LYS A 29 0.93 4.05 8.41
CA LYS A 29 1.81 5.23 8.33
C LYS A 29 1.84 5.84 6.92
N GLN A 30 1.87 4.99 5.88
CA GLN A 30 1.80 5.45 4.49
C GLN A 30 0.46 6.11 4.17
N LEU A 31 -0.66 5.53 4.61
CA LEU A 31 -2.00 6.11 4.43
C LEU A 31 -2.18 7.47 5.13
N GLN A 32 -1.35 7.77 6.12
CA GLN A 32 -1.34 9.04 6.86
C GLN A 32 -0.18 9.95 6.44
N SER A 33 0.56 9.62 5.38
CA SER A 33 1.72 10.42 4.99
C SER A 33 1.28 11.78 4.43
N ARG A 34 2.08 12.81 4.73
CA ARG A 34 1.85 14.15 4.19
C ARG A 34 1.85 14.17 2.67
N SER A 35 2.73 13.38 2.04
CA SER A 35 2.81 13.29 0.58
C SER A 35 1.53 12.73 -0.04
N LEU A 36 0.93 11.69 0.55
CA LEU A 36 -0.34 11.13 0.08
C LEU A 36 -1.49 12.11 0.30
N GLN A 37 -1.47 12.88 1.40
CA GLN A 37 -2.47 13.91 1.65
C GLN A 37 -2.39 15.03 0.62
N ILE A 38 -1.20 15.56 0.35
CA ILE A 38 -0.98 16.61 -0.67
C ILE A 38 -1.35 16.08 -2.06
N LEU A 39 -0.94 14.87 -2.40
CA LEU A 39 -1.29 14.20 -3.66
C LEU A 39 -2.80 14.14 -3.85
N ASN A 40 -3.54 13.65 -2.86
CA ASN A 40 -5.00 13.58 -2.94
C ASN A 40 -5.66 14.96 -2.94
N GLN A 41 -5.13 15.94 -2.21
CA GLN A 41 -5.63 17.32 -2.25
C GLN A 41 -5.51 17.93 -3.65
N ASN A 42 -4.38 17.71 -4.33
CA ASN A 42 -4.18 18.14 -5.70
C ASN A 42 -5.11 17.39 -6.67
N LEU A 43 -5.20 16.07 -6.57
CA LEU A 43 -6.03 15.26 -7.46
C LEU A 43 -7.53 15.56 -7.33
N VAL A 44 -8.01 15.91 -6.14
CA VAL A 44 -9.42 16.28 -5.91
C VAL A 44 -9.81 17.52 -6.72
N LYS A 45 -8.87 18.43 -7.05
CA LYS A 45 -9.14 19.61 -7.89
C LYS A 45 -9.58 19.25 -9.31
N ILE A 46 -9.27 18.03 -9.75
CA ILE A 46 -9.60 17.48 -11.07
C ILE A 46 -10.48 16.23 -10.96
N ASP A 47 -11.19 16.07 -9.84
CA ASP A 47 -12.12 14.96 -9.57
C ASP A 47 -11.47 13.56 -9.60
N LEU A 48 -10.21 13.46 -9.19
CA LEU A 48 -9.46 12.21 -9.06
C LEU A 48 -8.94 11.98 -7.64
N PHE A 49 -8.50 10.75 -7.37
CA PHE A 49 -7.71 10.41 -6.19
C PHE A 49 -6.71 9.29 -6.49
N TRP A 50 -5.68 9.17 -5.66
CA TRP A 50 -4.73 8.06 -5.73
C TRP A 50 -5.25 6.86 -4.93
N SER A 51 -5.45 5.74 -5.61
CA SER A 51 -5.83 4.47 -4.99
C SER A 51 -4.57 3.70 -4.57
N ASN A 52 -4.41 3.48 -3.27
CA ASN A 52 -3.31 2.67 -2.75
C ASN A 52 -3.53 1.18 -2.97
N SER A 53 -4.79 0.74 -3.11
CA SER A 53 -5.09 -0.67 -3.37
C SER A 53 -4.73 -1.09 -4.79
N ASN A 54 -4.84 -0.19 -5.77
CA ASN A 54 -4.55 -0.45 -7.18
C ASN A 54 -3.28 0.26 -7.70
N ALA A 55 -2.66 1.13 -6.90
CA ALA A 55 -1.53 1.98 -7.29
C ALA A 55 -1.81 2.81 -8.57
N ASP A 56 -3.00 3.40 -8.67
CA ASP A 56 -3.44 4.18 -9.83
C ASP A 56 -4.38 5.34 -9.45
N PHE A 57 -4.57 6.27 -10.38
CA PHE A 57 -5.55 7.34 -10.34
C PHE A 57 -6.95 6.79 -10.63
N ASN A 58 -7.89 7.04 -9.73
CA ASN A 58 -9.30 6.69 -9.89
C ASN A 58 -10.18 7.93 -9.81
N THR A 59 -11.37 7.84 -10.40
CA THR A 59 -12.41 8.87 -10.31
C THR A 59 -12.90 9.03 -8.89
N LEU A 60 -13.00 10.27 -8.43
CA LEU A 60 -13.48 10.58 -7.09
C LEU A 60 -14.98 10.28 -7.01
N THR A 61 -15.36 9.30 -6.20
CA THR A 61 -16.76 9.06 -5.82
C THR A 61 -16.95 9.39 -4.35
N GLU A 62 -18.21 9.51 -3.91
CA GLU A 62 -18.52 9.69 -2.50
C GLU A 62 -17.85 8.58 -1.66
N ASN A 63 -17.10 8.96 -0.64
CA ASN A 63 -16.35 8.05 0.24
C ASN A 63 -15.25 7.20 -0.42
N ALA A 64 -14.86 7.46 -1.67
CA ALA A 64 -13.87 6.63 -2.40
C ALA A 64 -12.54 6.48 -1.65
N ILE A 65 -12.00 7.58 -1.13
CA ILE A 65 -10.72 7.62 -0.41
C ILE A 65 -10.78 6.78 0.87
N GLN A 66 -11.87 6.88 1.64
CA GLN A 66 -12.05 6.10 2.87
C GLN A 66 -12.24 4.61 2.57
N LEU A 67 -12.97 4.29 1.51
CA LEU A 67 -13.20 2.91 1.08
C LEU A 67 -11.89 2.26 0.60
N ASP A 68 -11.06 3.00 -0.16
CA ASP A 68 -9.74 2.53 -0.62
C ASP A 68 -8.78 2.29 0.56
N ALA A 69 -8.75 3.19 1.54
CA ALA A 69 -7.95 3.01 2.75
C ALA A 69 -8.38 1.75 3.52
N ARG A 70 -9.69 1.53 3.69
CA ARG A 70 -10.23 0.31 4.31
C ARG A 70 -9.90 -0.95 3.52
N LYS A 71 -10.02 -0.92 2.18
CA LYS A 71 -9.65 -2.05 1.30
C LYS A 71 -8.16 -2.37 1.45
N THR A 72 -7.30 -1.37 1.45
CA THR A 72 -5.84 -1.53 1.59
C THR A 72 -5.48 -2.16 2.94
N LEU A 73 -6.07 -1.67 4.04
CA LEU A 73 -5.87 -2.27 5.37
C LEU A 73 -6.43 -3.69 5.47
N ARG A 74 -7.62 -3.94 4.92
CA ARG A 74 -8.22 -5.27 4.90
C ARG A 74 -7.37 -6.26 4.12
N ASN A 75 -6.88 -5.87 2.94
CA ASN A 75 -5.99 -6.71 2.13
C ASN A 75 -4.70 -7.04 2.88
N THR A 76 -4.14 -6.06 3.61
CA THR A 76 -2.95 -6.27 4.45
C THR A 76 -3.21 -7.33 5.54
N LEU A 77 -4.37 -7.28 6.20
CA LEU A 77 -4.75 -8.26 7.22
C LEU A 77 -5.02 -9.65 6.63
N LEU A 78 -5.68 -9.73 5.46
CA LEU A 78 -5.95 -11.00 4.78
C LEU A 78 -4.66 -11.71 4.36
N VAL A 79 -3.71 -10.97 3.79
CA VAL A 79 -2.37 -11.51 3.48
C VAL A 79 -1.70 -12.01 4.77
N GLY A 80 -1.81 -11.26 5.85
CA GLY A 80 -1.28 -11.66 7.15
C GLY A 80 -1.90 -12.95 7.69
N PHE A 81 -3.22 -13.09 7.60
CA PHE A 81 -3.93 -14.28 8.06
C PHE A 81 -3.55 -15.54 7.28
N LEU A 82 -3.43 -15.44 5.95
CA LEU A 82 -3.03 -16.56 5.09
C LEU A 82 -1.60 -17.05 5.39
N GLY A 83 -0.74 -16.18 5.91
CA GLY A 83 0.64 -16.51 6.27
C GLY A 83 0.82 -17.32 7.55
N ILE A 84 -0.17 -17.30 8.45
CA ILE A 84 -0.05 -17.82 9.83
C ILE A 84 -0.19 -19.35 9.89
N ALA A 85 -0.66 -20.02 8.83
CA ALA A 85 -1.08 -21.42 8.90
C ALA A 85 0.05 -22.46 8.89
N SER A 86 1.29 -22.13 8.52
CA SER A 86 2.39 -23.09 8.43
C SER A 86 3.76 -22.44 8.16
N VAL A 87 4.85 -23.21 8.27
CA VAL A 87 6.21 -22.77 7.85
C VAL A 87 6.23 -22.31 6.38
N PRO A 88 5.67 -23.06 5.40
CA PRO A 88 5.49 -22.54 4.04
C PRO A 88 4.67 -21.25 3.96
N GLY A 89 3.62 -21.14 4.78
CA GLY A 89 2.80 -19.93 4.87
C GLY A 89 3.60 -18.71 5.32
N PHE A 90 4.48 -18.88 6.31
CA PHE A 90 5.37 -17.81 6.78
C PHE A 90 6.35 -17.37 5.68
N LEU A 91 7.01 -18.30 4.98
CA LEU A 91 7.91 -17.95 3.89
C LEU A 91 7.18 -17.21 2.76
N LEU A 92 5.98 -17.66 2.41
CA LEU A 92 5.13 -16.98 1.42
C LEU A 92 4.75 -15.57 1.89
N LEU A 93 4.34 -15.41 3.14
CA LEU A 93 4.01 -14.10 3.72
C LEU A 93 5.21 -13.15 3.65
N THR A 94 6.39 -13.60 4.07
CA THR A 94 7.61 -12.80 4.00
C THR A 94 7.94 -12.44 2.56
N ALA A 95 7.85 -13.39 1.62
CA ALA A 95 8.09 -13.15 0.20
C ALA A 95 7.11 -12.10 -0.38
N VAL A 96 5.82 -12.21 -0.06
CA VAL A 96 4.79 -11.25 -0.50
C VAL A 96 5.03 -9.87 0.09
N VAL A 97 5.29 -9.77 1.39
CA VAL A 97 5.54 -8.48 2.06
C VAL A 97 6.80 -7.83 1.50
N LEU A 98 7.88 -8.57 1.34
CA LEU A 98 9.12 -8.06 0.75
C LEU A 98 8.90 -7.63 -0.71
N SER A 99 8.15 -8.43 -1.49
CA SER A 99 7.85 -8.11 -2.89
C SER A 99 7.07 -6.81 -2.98
N VAL A 100 5.96 -6.68 -2.25
CA VAL A 100 5.13 -5.47 -2.26
C VAL A 100 5.90 -4.23 -1.80
N ARG A 101 6.80 -4.37 -0.82
CA ARG A 101 7.51 -3.23 -0.23
C ARG A 101 8.75 -2.79 -1.01
N PHE A 102 9.52 -3.75 -1.53
CA PHE A 102 10.85 -3.48 -2.09
C PHE A 102 10.94 -3.72 -3.59
N LEU A 103 10.16 -4.66 -4.14
CA LEU A 103 10.33 -5.11 -5.54
C LEU A 103 9.21 -4.66 -6.47
N ALA A 104 8.00 -4.49 -5.95
CA ALA A 104 6.78 -4.29 -6.73
C ALA A 104 6.21 -2.87 -6.61
N ARG A 105 7.01 -1.88 -6.19
CA ARG A 105 6.61 -0.49 -6.38
C ARG A 105 6.59 -0.21 -7.87
N SER A 106 5.39 0.09 -8.39
CA SER A 106 5.24 0.44 -9.79
C SER A 106 6.11 1.67 -10.11
N ARG A 107 6.66 1.71 -11.32
CA ARG A 107 7.37 2.90 -11.85
C ARG A 107 6.47 4.14 -11.74
N LYS A 108 5.17 3.94 -11.97
CA LYS A 108 4.12 4.97 -11.83
C LYS A 108 3.97 5.45 -10.39
N GLU A 109 3.97 4.56 -9.40
CA GLU A 109 3.92 4.95 -7.98
C GLU A 109 5.16 5.78 -7.62
N VAL A 110 6.35 5.32 -7.99
CA VAL A 110 7.60 6.05 -7.71
C VAL A 110 7.61 7.42 -8.39
N ALA A 111 7.21 7.50 -9.65
CA ALA A 111 7.14 8.75 -10.40
C ALA A 111 6.10 9.71 -9.77
N THR A 112 4.92 9.21 -9.42
CA THR A 112 3.85 10.02 -8.82
C THR A 112 4.28 10.61 -7.47
N PHE A 113 4.86 9.81 -6.59
CA PHE A 113 5.27 10.28 -5.25
C PHE A 113 6.57 11.11 -5.23
N ARG A 114 7.35 11.09 -6.32
CA ARG A 114 8.52 11.98 -6.50
C ARG A 114 8.18 13.23 -7.31
N SER A 115 7.01 13.29 -7.92
CA SER A 115 6.57 14.44 -8.69
C SER A 115 6.12 15.57 -7.76
N GLU A 116 6.06 16.78 -8.29
CA GLU A 116 5.54 17.96 -7.58
C GLU A 116 4.11 17.76 -7.07
N LEU A 117 3.36 16.83 -7.69
CA LEU A 117 2.00 16.45 -7.34
C LEU A 117 1.86 16.02 -5.87
N ALA A 118 2.91 15.41 -5.30
CA ALA A 118 2.93 14.92 -3.92
C ALA A 118 3.75 15.80 -2.95
N GLU A 119 4.36 16.88 -3.43
CA GLU A 119 5.28 17.71 -2.64
C GLU A 119 4.68 19.05 -2.23
N ARG A 120 3.93 19.69 -3.14
CA ARG A 120 3.38 21.03 -2.92
C ARG A 120 1.96 21.17 -3.45
N ASP A 121 1.29 22.22 -3.01
CA ASP A 121 -0.03 22.59 -3.53
C ASP A 121 0.13 23.19 -4.94
N LEU A 122 -0.67 22.71 -5.90
CA LEU A 122 -0.57 23.10 -7.31
C LEU A 122 -1.89 23.69 -7.83
N SER A 123 -1.82 24.50 -8.88
CA SER A 123 -3.03 24.97 -9.57
C SER A 123 -3.72 23.82 -10.34
N LYS A 124 -5.00 23.98 -10.66
CA LYS A 124 -5.78 22.94 -11.37
C LYS A 124 -5.12 22.56 -12.71
N ASP A 125 -4.67 23.55 -13.48
CA ASP A 125 -4.07 23.35 -14.80
C ASP A 125 -2.73 22.58 -14.70
N GLU A 126 -1.92 22.88 -13.67
CA GLU A 126 -0.67 22.15 -13.41
C GLU A 126 -0.93 20.69 -13.02
N VAL A 127 -1.98 20.44 -12.22
CA VAL A 127 -2.39 19.08 -11.84
C VAL A 127 -2.83 18.29 -13.07
N GLU A 128 -3.67 18.86 -13.94
CA GLU A 128 -4.10 18.18 -15.17
C GLU A 128 -2.91 17.82 -16.07
N ARG A 129 -1.97 18.76 -16.26
CA ARG A 129 -0.75 18.52 -17.04
C ARG A 129 0.06 17.36 -16.46
N LEU A 130 0.41 17.42 -15.17
CA LEU A 130 1.23 16.39 -14.52
C LEU A 130 0.55 15.02 -14.49
N VAL A 131 -0.77 14.97 -14.27
CA VAL A 131 -1.52 13.70 -14.29
C VAL A 131 -1.55 13.11 -15.70
N SER A 132 -1.68 13.93 -16.74
CA SER A 132 -1.61 13.45 -18.12
C SER A 132 -0.25 12.82 -18.44
N GLU A 133 0.86 13.45 -18.01
CA GLU A 133 2.22 12.92 -18.17
C GLU A 133 2.40 11.59 -17.43
N LEU A 134 1.93 11.50 -16.18
CA LEU A 134 2.06 10.32 -15.34
C LEU A 134 1.17 9.15 -15.78
N ARG A 135 0.04 9.40 -16.44
CA ARG A 135 -0.84 8.33 -16.97
C ARG A 135 -0.19 7.49 -18.07
N HIS A 136 0.77 8.07 -18.80
CA HIS A 136 1.46 7.35 -19.87
C HIS A 136 2.56 6.40 -19.38
N ILE A 137 2.95 6.51 -18.10
CA ILE A 137 3.94 5.63 -17.48
C ILE A 137 3.27 4.28 -17.15
N HIS A 138 3.71 3.23 -17.84
CA HIS A 138 3.34 1.83 -17.57
C HIS A 138 4.28 1.20 -16.53
#